data_AF-A0A2A5M4C6-F1
#
_entry.id   AF-A0A2A5M4C6-F1
#
_cell.length_a   1.000
_cell.length_b   1.000
_cell.length_c   1.000
_cell.angle_alpha   90.00
_cell.angle_beta   90.00
_cell.angle_gamma   90.00
#
_symmetry.space_group_name_H-M   'P 1'
#
loop_
_entity.id
_entity.type
_entity.pdbx_description
1 polymer ?
#
loop_
_entity_poly.entity_id
_entity_poly.type
_entity_poly.pdbx_seq_one_letter_code
_entity_poly.pdbx_strand_id
1 'polypeptide(L)'
;MQKIDELIKQFLQELGYEPILNMLSNVKSGKKLRSKLLLAIADESEIAFKICAAIELIHLASLLHDDIIDESELRRGARSVNAEFGTKNALMLGDILYSKAFYELSKMDARFASIISDAVVKLAIGELMDVD
;
A
#
# COMPACT_ATOMS: atom_id res chain seq x y z
N MET A 1 -6.19 -12.23 -8.95
CA MET A 1 -6.30 -10.77 -8.73
C MET A 1 -7.44 -10.42 -7.78
N GLN A 2 -8.68 -10.86 -8.06
CA GLN A 2 -9.83 -10.65 -7.15
C GLN A 2 -9.55 -11.08 -5.71
N LYS A 3 -8.93 -12.24 -5.50
CA LYS A 3 -8.52 -12.72 -4.17
C LYS A 3 -7.60 -11.74 -3.41
N ILE A 4 -6.76 -10.99 -4.12
CA ILE A 4 -5.87 -9.98 -3.53
C ILE A 4 -6.69 -8.76 -3.09
N ASP A 5 -7.65 -8.33 -3.91
CA ASP A 5 -8.58 -7.24 -3.54
C ASP A 5 -9.42 -7.61 -2.31
N GLU A 6 -9.90 -8.86 -2.23
CA GLU A 6 -10.63 -9.38 -1.08
C GLU A 6 -9.77 -9.38 0.19
N LEU A 7 -8.50 -9.81 0.09
CA LEU A 7 -7.56 -9.78 1.22
C LEU A 7 -7.23 -8.35 1.66
N ILE A 8 -6.99 -7.43 0.72
CA ILE A 8 -6.76 -6.02 1.05
C ILE A 8 -7.98 -5.45 1.77
N LYS A 9 -9.19 -5.70 1.27
CA LYS A 9 -10.42 -5.26 1.90
C LYS A 9 -10.57 -5.85 3.30
N GLN A 10 -10.30 -7.14 3.47
CA GLN A 10 -10.31 -7.79 4.78
C GLN A 10 -9.32 -7.11 5.74
N PHE A 11 -8.08 -6.89 5.32
CA PHE A 11 -7.07 -6.23 6.14
C PHE A 11 -7.54 -4.84 6.60
N LEU A 12 -8.13 -4.04 5.71
CA LEU A 12 -8.63 -2.72 6.06
C LEU A 12 -9.84 -2.78 6.99
N GLN A 13 -10.74 -3.74 6.79
CA GLN A 13 -11.91 -3.94 7.67
C GLN A 13 -11.52 -4.36 9.08
N GLU A 14 -10.46 -5.17 9.24
CA GLU A 14 -9.94 -5.58 10.55
C GLU A 14 -9.44 -4.40 11.41
N LEU A 15 -9.15 -3.25 10.80
CA LEU A 15 -8.77 -2.04 11.54
C LEU A 15 -9.94 -1.42 12.32
N GLY A 16 -11.19 -1.77 11.97
CA GLY A 16 -12.38 -1.32 12.69
C GLY A 16 -12.62 0.20 12.65
N TYR A 17 -12.05 0.90 11.67
CA TYR A 17 -12.13 2.36 11.56
C TYR A 17 -12.61 2.80 10.18
N GLU A 18 -13.92 3.05 10.08
CA GLU A 18 -14.64 3.36 8.83
C GLU A 18 -14.03 4.51 8.00
N PRO A 19 -13.49 5.59 8.59
CA PRO A 19 -12.89 6.67 7.80
C PRO A 19 -11.77 6.22 6.85
N ILE A 20 -11.04 5.15 7.17
CA ILE A 20 -10.01 4.59 6.27
C ILE A 20 -10.64 4.11 4.96
N LEU A 21 -11.73 3.36 5.05
CA LEU A 21 -12.43 2.82 3.88
C LEU A 21 -13.03 3.96 3.05
N ASN A 22 -13.59 4.98 3.72
CA ASN A 22 -14.11 6.17 3.06
C ASN A 22 -13.03 6.91 2.27
N MET A 23 -11.86 7.17 2.89
CA MET A 23 -10.76 7.87 2.23
C MET A 23 -10.18 7.10 1.04
N LEU A 24 -10.27 5.77 1.05
CA LEU A 24 -9.81 4.91 -0.04
C LEU A 24 -10.83 4.70 -1.15
N SER A 25 -12.10 5.06 -0.93
CA SER A 25 -13.20 4.78 -1.87
C SER A 25 -12.99 5.37 -3.27
N ASN A 26 -12.34 6.54 -3.34
CA ASN A 26 -12.05 7.24 -4.59
C ASN A 26 -10.68 6.87 -5.20
N VAL A 27 -9.87 6.06 -4.50
CA VAL A 27 -8.56 5.65 -5.00
C VAL A 27 -8.74 4.58 -6.07
N LYS A 28 -8.45 4.97 -7.33
CA LYS A 28 -8.57 4.04 -8.47
C LYS A 28 -7.59 2.88 -8.34
N SER A 29 -8.15 1.67 -8.30
CA SER A 29 -7.37 0.42 -8.32
C SER A 29 -6.40 0.39 -9.50
N GLY A 30 -5.15 0.04 -9.23
CA GLY A 30 -4.11 -0.08 -10.24
C GLY A 30 -4.13 -1.41 -10.99
N LYS A 31 -3.17 -1.56 -11.91
CA LYS A 31 -3.01 -2.77 -12.74
C LYS A 31 -2.50 -3.99 -11.96
N LYS A 32 -2.15 -3.83 -10.67
CA LYS A 32 -1.55 -4.85 -9.79
C LYS A 32 -0.35 -5.55 -10.43
N LEU A 33 0.51 -4.77 -11.07
CA LEU A 33 1.67 -5.29 -11.81
C LEU A 33 2.60 -6.07 -10.88
N ARG A 34 2.84 -5.57 -9.66
CA ARG A 34 3.67 -6.22 -8.64
C ARG A 34 3.15 -7.61 -8.30
N SER A 35 1.84 -7.71 -8.03
CA SER A 35 1.19 -8.99 -7.78
C SER A 35 1.27 -9.96 -8.97
N LYS A 36 1.10 -9.47 -10.19
CA LYS A 36 1.22 -10.30 -11.41
C LYS A 36 2.62 -10.85 -11.59
N LEU A 37 3.64 -10.03 -11.35
CA LEU A 37 5.04 -10.46 -11.43
C LEU A 37 5.36 -11.51 -10.37
N LEU A 38 4.88 -11.33 -9.12
CA LEU A 38 5.08 -12.30 -8.05
C LEU A 38 4.43 -13.65 -8.39
N LEU A 39 3.15 -13.64 -8.79
CA LEU A 39 2.43 -14.86 -9.12
C LEU A 39 2.89 -15.52 -10.43
N ALA A 40 3.67 -14.83 -11.25
CA ALA A 40 4.30 -15.43 -12.43
C ALA A 40 5.51 -16.32 -12.06
N ILE A 41 6.08 -16.15 -10.87
CA ILE A 41 7.29 -16.87 -10.42
C ILE A 41 7.08 -17.73 -9.17
N ALA A 42 5.94 -17.56 -8.49
CA ALA A 42 5.60 -18.28 -7.27
C ALA A 42 4.33 -19.10 -7.46
N ASP A 43 4.24 -20.23 -6.75
CA ASP A 43 3.00 -21.01 -6.70
C ASP A 43 1.86 -20.18 -6.09
N GLU A 44 0.65 -20.35 -6.65
CA GLU A 44 -0.59 -19.70 -6.21
C GLU A 44 -1.09 -20.26 -4.86
N SER A 45 -0.31 -20.04 -3.82
CA SER A 45 -0.58 -20.43 -2.44
C SER A 45 -1.24 -19.30 -1.67
N GLU A 46 -1.90 -19.63 -0.55
CA GLU A 46 -2.51 -18.63 0.34
C GLU A 46 -1.47 -17.60 0.84
N ILE A 47 -0.26 -18.07 1.15
CA ILE A 47 0.83 -17.20 1.57
C ILE A 47 1.25 -16.23 0.45
N ALA A 48 1.33 -16.70 -0.80
CA ALA A 48 1.65 -15.83 -1.94
C ALA A 48 0.59 -14.74 -2.14
N PHE A 49 -0.69 -15.08 -2.02
CA PHE A 49 -1.77 -14.07 -2.10
C PHE A 49 -1.72 -13.04 -0.96
N LYS A 50 -1.41 -13.47 0.27
CA LYS A 50 -1.25 -12.55 1.42
C LYS A 50 -0.03 -11.64 1.24
N ILE A 51 1.08 -12.16 0.73
CA ILE A 51 2.27 -11.35 0.38
C ILE A 51 1.93 -10.33 -0.71
N CYS A 52 1.21 -10.74 -1.77
CA CYS A 52 0.73 -9.81 -2.79
C CYS A 52 -0.14 -8.69 -2.20
N ALA A 53 -1.08 -9.02 -1.32
CA ALA A 53 -1.93 -8.03 -0.66
C ALA A 53 -1.11 -7.03 0.18
N ALA A 54 -0.12 -7.51 0.94
CA ALA A 54 0.78 -6.64 1.69
C ALA A 54 1.62 -5.72 0.77
N ILE A 55 2.15 -6.25 -0.34
CA ILE A 55 2.92 -5.47 -1.32
C ILE A 55 2.06 -4.38 -1.99
N GLU A 56 0.81 -4.68 -2.35
CA GLU A 56 -0.08 -3.69 -2.94
C GLU A 56 -0.53 -2.63 -1.90
N LEU A 57 -0.66 -2.98 -0.62
CA LEU A 57 -0.87 -2.00 0.46
C LEU A 57 0.33 -1.07 0.63
N ILE A 58 1.55 -1.62 0.66
CA ILE A 58 2.80 -0.85 0.71
C ILE A 58 2.92 0.07 -0.50
N HIS A 59 2.58 -0.43 -1.69
CA HIS A 59 2.57 0.40 -2.89
C HIS A 59 1.55 1.53 -2.78
N LEU A 60 0.34 1.24 -2.30
CA LEU A 60 -0.67 2.27 -2.12
C LEU A 60 -0.21 3.32 -1.10
N ALA A 61 0.44 2.89 -0.01
CA ALA A 61 1.01 3.79 0.99
C ALA A 61 2.06 4.73 0.39
N SER A 62 2.99 4.20 -0.41
CA SER A 62 4.02 5.02 -1.07
C SER A 62 3.36 6.08 -1.95
N LEU A 63 2.36 5.71 -2.76
CA LEU A 63 1.67 6.66 -3.62
C LEU A 63 0.97 7.79 -2.86
N LEU A 64 0.45 7.52 -1.65
CA LEU A 64 -0.15 8.56 -0.83
C LEU A 64 0.90 9.52 -0.29
N HIS A 65 2.09 9.02 0.03
CA HIS A 65 3.22 9.85 0.47
C HIS A 65 3.81 10.64 -0.69
N ASP A 66 3.98 10.03 -1.87
CA ASP A 66 4.41 10.71 -3.10
C ASP A 66 3.44 11.86 -3.45
N ASP A 67 2.12 11.61 -3.44
CA ASP A 67 1.11 12.64 -3.74
C ASP A 67 1.18 13.83 -2.74
N ILE A 68 1.67 13.62 -1.51
CA ILE A 68 1.91 14.66 -0.51
C ILE A 68 3.18 15.45 -0.82
N ILE A 69 4.27 14.76 -1.10
CA ILE A 69 5.58 15.36 -1.40
C ILE A 69 5.48 16.22 -2.67
N ASP A 70 4.82 15.71 -3.69
CA ASP A 70 4.62 16.38 -4.98
C ASP A 70 3.50 17.43 -4.96
N GLU A 71 2.80 17.62 -3.84
CA GLU A 71 1.60 18.44 -3.73
C GLU A 71 0.54 18.14 -4.82
N SER A 72 0.44 16.88 -5.23
CA SER A 72 -0.40 16.45 -6.35
C SER A 72 -1.89 16.64 -6.03
N GLU A 73 -2.61 17.38 -6.87
CA GLU A 73 -4.08 17.53 -6.74
C GLU A 73 -4.86 16.35 -7.33
N LEU A 74 -4.26 15.64 -8.29
CA LEU A 74 -4.91 14.60 -9.08
C LEU A 74 -4.07 13.32 -9.18
N ARG A 75 -4.73 12.18 -9.01
CA ARG A 75 -4.18 10.85 -9.24
C ARG A 75 -5.03 10.11 -10.27
N ARG A 76 -4.45 9.83 -11.45
CA ARG A 76 -5.14 9.15 -12.57
C ARG A 76 -6.50 9.81 -12.92
N GLY A 77 -6.52 11.14 -12.91
CA GLY A 77 -7.70 11.96 -13.22
C GLY A 77 -8.81 11.94 -12.17
N ALA A 78 -8.56 11.44 -10.95
CA ALA A 78 -9.41 11.65 -9.77
C ALA A 78 -8.67 12.55 -8.78
N ARG A 79 -9.37 13.19 -7.83
CA ARG A 79 -8.71 13.93 -6.75
C ARG A 79 -7.82 12.98 -5.95
N SER A 80 -6.62 13.44 -5.61
CA SER A 80 -5.74 12.73 -4.68
C SER A 80 -6.32 12.79 -3.26
N VAL A 81 -5.86 11.88 -2.39
CA VAL A 81 -6.36 11.82 -1.00
C VAL A 81 -5.94 13.07 -0.22
N ASN A 82 -4.74 13.60 -0.44
CA ASN A 82 -4.28 14.85 0.17
C ASN A 82 -5.12 16.05 -0.30
N ALA A 83 -5.54 16.08 -1.57
CA ALA A 83 -6.41 17.14 -2.07
C ALA A 83 -7.85 17.04 -1.56
N GLU A 84 -8.36 15.83 -1.32
CA GLU A 84 -9.74 15.62 -0.87
C GLU A 84 -9.88 15.70 0.66
N PHE A 85 -8.95 15.11 1.40
CA PHE A 85 -9.03 14.95 2.86
C PHE A 85 -7.94 15.72 3.61
N GLY A 86 -7.04 16.41 2.92
CA GLY A 86 -5.95 17.19 3.50
C GLY A 86 -4.69 16.37 3.75
N THR A 87 -3.54 17.04 3.66
CA THR A 87 -2.20 16.44 3.79
C THR A 87 -2.00 15.62 5.05
N LYS A 88 -2.48 16.11 6.21
CA LYS A 88 -2.33 15.39 7.48
C LYS A 88 -3.06 14.06 7.48
N ASN A 89 -4.27 14.01 6.91
CA ASN A 89 -5.04 12.78 6.85
C ASN A 89 -4.42 11.81 5.84
N ALA A 90 -3.95 12.29 4.69
CA ALA A 90 -3.25 11.46 3.72
C ALA A 90 -1.95 10.86 4.28
N LEU A 91 -1.18 11.65 5.04
CA LEU A 91 0.04 11.18 5.72
C LEU A 91 -0.28 10.04 6.68
N MET A 92 -1.24 10.26 7.59
CA MET A 92 -1.67 9.25 8.55
C MET A 92 -2.24 8.00 7.87
N LEU A 93 -2.97 8.17 6.76
CA LEU A 93 -3.47 7.03 5.99
C LEU A 93 -2.31 6.21 5.43
N GLY A 94 -1.30 6.85 4.83
CA GLY A 94 -0.09 6.16 4.36
C GLY A 94 0.60 5.37 5.48
N ASP A 95 0.78 5.98 6.65
CA ASP A 95 1.39 5.31 7.82
C ASP A 95 0.57 4.11 8.29
N ILE A 96 -0.76 4.21 8.29
CA ILE A 96 -1.67 3.11 8.62
C ILE A 96 -1.52 1.97 7.61
N LEU A 97 -1.44 2.28 6.31
CA LEU A 97 -1.30 1.25 5.26
C LEU A 97 0.04 0.53 5.35
N TYR A 98 1.14 1.26 5.54
CA TYR A 98 2.45 0.66 5.83
C TYR A 98 2.39 -0.23 7.05
N SER A 99 1.89 0.30 8.18
CA SER A 99 1.83 -0.40 9.46
C SER A 99 0.98 -1.67 9.36
N LYS A 100 -0.18 -1.60 8.69
CA LYS A 100 -1.05 -2.77 8.51
C LYS A 100 -0.40 -3.82 7.62
N ALA A 101 0.28 -3.42 6.54
CA ALA A 101 1.02 -4.37 5.70
C ALA A 101 2.13 -5.09 6.49
N PHE A 102 2.92 -4.35 7.28
CA PHE A 102 3.95 -4.94 8.14
C PHE A 102 3.38 -5.81 9.24
N TYR A 103 2.25 -5.43 9.83
CA TYR A 103 1.53 -6.27 10.79
C TYR A 103 1.12 -7.62 10.18
N GLU A 104 0.61 -7.64 8.95
CA GLU A 104 0.29 -8.91 8.27
C GLU A 104 1.54 -9.72 7.91
N LEU A 105 2.61 -9.06 7.44
CA LEU A 105 3.89 -9.72 7.17
C LEU A 105 4.52 -10.33 8.44
N SER A 106 4.31 -9.72 9.61
CA SER A 106 4.84 -10.22 10.89
C SER A 106 4.24 -11.57 11.31
N LYS A 107 3.09 -11.95 10.76
CA LYS A 107 2.43 -13.25 10.98
C LYS A 107 2.96 -14.35 10.05
N MET A 108 3.88 -14.00 9.16
CA MET A 108 4.48 -14.90 8.16
C MET A 108 5.91 -15.25 8.54
N ASP A 109 6.59 -16.03 7.69
CA ASP A 109 8.03 -16.26 7.82
C ASP A 109 8.78 -14.92 7.83
N ALA A 110 9.61 -14.73 8.85
CA ALA A 110 10.33 -13.47 9.09
C ALA A 110 11.20 -13.03 7.91
N ARG A 111 11.61 -13.95 7.03
CA ARG A 111 12.35 -13.62 5.80
C ARG A 111 11.53 -12.73 4.87
N PHE A 112 10.22 -12.94 4.76
CA PHE A 112 9.36 -12.09 3.92
C PHE A 112 9.30 -10.67 4.48
N ALA A 113 9.08 -10.53 5.79
CA ALA A 113 9.08 -9.24 6.46
C ALA A 113 10.41 -8.52 6.26
N SER A 114 11.54 -9.20 6.46
CA SER A 114 12.88 -8.63 6.32
C SER A 114 13.19 -8.16 4.89
N ILE A 115 12.84 -8.95 3.87
CA ILE A 115 13.11 -8.58 2.47
C ILE A 115 12.24 -7.39 2.06
N ILE A 116 10.96 -7.41 2.42
CA ILE A 116 10.03 -6.36 2.03
C ILE A 116 10.32 -5.07 2.80
N SER A 117 10.66 -5.14 4.08
CA SER A 117 11.05 -3.95 4.86
C SER A 117 12.33 -3.32 4.33
N ASP A 118 13.34 -4.11 3.94
CA ASP A 118 14.56 -3.60 3.30
C ASP A 118 14.24 -2.86 1.99
N ALA A 119 13.30 -3.37 1.19
CA ALA A 119 12.84 -2.67 -0.01
C ALA A 119 12.14 -1.34 0.31
N VAL A 120 11.35 -1.27 1.38
CA VAL A 120 10.70 -0.02 1.83
C VAL A 120 11.73 0.98 2.35
N VAL A 121 12.76 0.54 3.08
CA VAL A 121 13.88 1.40 3.51
C VAL A 121 14.58 2.00 2.28
N LYS A 122 14.89 1.17 1.27
CA LYS A 122 15.51 1.65 0.03
C LYS A 122 14.62 2.62 -0.74
N LEU A 123 13.31 2.38 -0.77
CA LEU A 123 12.33 3.32 -1.36
C LEU A 123 12.39 4.67 -0.64
N ALA A 124 12.32 4.68 0.69
CA ALA A 124 12.35 5.92 1.46
C ALA A 124 13.68 6.69 1.32
N ILE A 125 14.81 5.98 1.27
CA ILE A 125 16.11 6.60 0.99
C ILE A 125 16.13 7.18 -0.42
N GLY A 126 15.61 6.44 -1.41
CA GLY A 126 15.54 6.90 -2.80
C GLY A 126 14.68 8.15 -2.94
N GLU A 127 13.53 8.20 -2.26
CA GLU A 127 12.66 9.37 -2.22
C GLU A 127 13.37 10.57 -1.59
N LEU A 128 14.08 10.36 -0.47
CA LEU A 128 14.86 11.43 0.16
C LEU A 128 15.93 11.99 -0.78
N MET A 129 16.59 11.14 -1.57
CA MET A 129 17.57 11.58 -2.57
C MET A 129 16.97 12.33 -3.76
N ASP A 130 15.67 12.16 -4.05
CA ASP A 130 14.98 12.81 -5.17
C ASP A 130 14.47 14.20 -4.79
N VAL A 131 14.13 14.40 -3.50
CA VAL A 131 13.62 15.67 -2.97
C VAL A 131 14.72 16.63 -2.46
N ASP A 132 15.92 16.11 -2.15
CA ASP A 132 17.11 16.89 -1.77
C ASP A 132 17.77 17.60 -2.97
#